data_AF-A0A839PH09-F1
#
_entry.id   AF-A0A839PH09-F1
#
_cell.length_a   1.000
_cell.length_b   1.000
_cell.length_c   1.000
_cell.angle_alpha   90.00
_cell.angle_beta   90.00
_cell.angle_gamma   90.00
#
_symmetry.space_group_name_H-M   'P 1'
#
loop_
_entity.id
_entity.type
_entity.pdbx_description
1 polymer ?
#
loop_
_entity_poly.entity_id
_entity_poly.type
_entity_poly.pdbx_seq_one_letter_code
_entity_poly.pdbx_strand_id
1 'polypeptide(L)'
;MDHLGRDAAALAANLRTLCERHGSVAAVCRKINVNRQQFNKYLSGAHIPSPANLRIIANYFGLSIPILFTNPDEFRALVDGNFFHAMATVRQLPEFSRFVSNMIVENNDAHDDIVGVYDRYQFSSIYKGFVLRSAFCIYRNKEFLQHYYVERFPSYDDPRKTEYVFKYYGFCFPVADRLFTADFEGIQSNELTFGVYAQVKRNSKKFMFGISSGIAATVFRQPYSTKVALHYRGPGLLRREHLKDLTVMDRNDPSIPREALQYLGDGSDMIQMS
;
A
#
# COMPACT_ATOMS: atom_id res chain seq x y z
N MET A 1 3.57 26.65 -10.82
CA MET A 1 4.66 26.78 -9.84
C MET A 1 4.23 26.38 -8.41
N ASP A 2 3.24 25.47 -8.22
CA ASP A 2 2.58 25.33 -6.89
C ASP A 2 2.58 23.90 -6.31
N HIS A 3 3.22 22.94 -6.98
CA HIS A 3 3.26 21.55 -6.50
C HIS A 3 4.26 21.34 -5.36
N LEU A 4 5.46 21.95 -5.44
CA LEU A 4 6.48 21.83 -4.40
C LEU A 4 6.06 22.48 -3.07
N GLY A 5 5.33 23.59 -3.10
CA GLY A 5 4.81 24.26 -1.91
C GLY A 5 3.74 23.42 -1.20
N ARG A 6 2.86 22.78 -1.97
CA ARG A 6 1.83 21.88 -1.44
C ARG A 6 2.43 20.62 -0.82
N ASP A 7 3.47 20.05 -1.45
CA ASP A 7 4.16 18.87 -0.94
C ASP A 7 4.93 19.17 0.37
N ALA A 8 5.53 20.37 0.49
CA ALA A 8 6.20 20.80 1.72
C ALA A 8 5.24 21.03 2.89
N ALA A 9 4.07 21.62 2.63
CA ALA A 9 3.05 21.85 3.65
C ALA A 9 2.45 20.54 4.19
N ALA A 10 2.16 19.59 3.29
CA ALA A 10 1.69 18.26 3.66
C ALA A 10 2.73 17.52 4.53
N LEU A 11 4.01 17.53 4.11
CA LEU A 11 5.11 16.95 4.88
C LEU A 11 5.20 17.55 6.29
N ALA A 12 5.16 18.89 6.40
CA ALA A 12 5.29 19.57 7.68
C ALA A 12 4.17 19.18 8.65
N ALA A 13 2.92 19.13 8.16
CA ALA A 13 1.78 18.71 8.97
C ALA A 13 1.93 17.25 9.45
N ASN A 14 2.33 16.34 8.55
CA ASN A 14 2.51 14.92 8.87
C ASN A 14 3.62 14.69 9.91
N LEU A 15 4.74 15.43 9.79
CA LEU A 15 5.83 15.37 10.76
C LEU A 15 5.41 15.85 12.15
N ARG A 16 4.52 16.84 12.25
CA ARG A 16 3.96 17.28 13.55
C ARG A 16 3.13 16.18 14.19
N THR A 17 2.20 15.58 13.42
CA THR A 17 1.38 14.45 13.89
C THR A 17 2.22 13.28 14.38
N LEU A 18 3.32 12.96 13.69
CA LEU A 18 4.27 11.93 14.13
C LEU A 18 5.00 12.30 15.43
N CYS A 19 5.43 13.56 15.57
CA CYS A 19 6.12 14.01 16.77
C CYS A 19 5.20 13.99 17.99
N GLU A 20 3.97 14.50 17.89
CA GLU A 20 2.95 14.42 18.95
C GLU A 20 2.77 12.99 19.47
N ARG A 21 2.78 12.02 18.54
CA ARG A 21 2.84 10.55 18.73
C ARG A 21 3.94 10.04 19.67
N HIS A 22 5.17 10.42 19.33
CA HIS A 22 6.39 9.76 19.80
C HIS A 22 7.12 10.51 20.92
N GLY A 23 6.50 11.58 21.45
CA GLY A 23 7.03 12.39 22.54
C GLY A 23 7.56 13.75 22.08
N SER A 24 8.36 14.42 22.91
CA SER A 24 8.83 15.77 22.54
C SER A 24 9.69 15.75 21.27
N VAL A 25 9.60 16.82 20.47
CA VAL A 25 10.45 17.02 19.27
C VAL A 25 11.94 16.85 19.60
N ALA A 26 12.36 17.24 20.81
CA ALA A 26 13.73 17.07 21.28
C ALA A 26 14.12 15.60 21.52
N ALA A 27 13.19 14.75 21.96
CA ALA A 27 13.41 13.31 22.08
C ALA A 27 13.54 12.65 20.71
N VAL A 28 12.69 13.03 19.76
CA VAL A 28 12.76 12.57 18.36
C VAL A 28 14.09 12.95 17.74
N CYS A 29 14.48 14.24 17.78
CA CYS A 29 15.73 14.74 17.20
C CYS A 29 16.97 14.01 17.72
N ARG A 30 17.01 13.69 19.03
CA ARG A 30 18.09 12.92 19.65
C ARG A 30 18.18 11.50 19.09
N LYS A 31 17.05 10.80 18.93
CA LYS A 31 17.02 9.42 18.42
C LYS A 31 17.38 9.34 16.94
N ILE A 32 17.03 10.34 16.14
CA ILE A 32 17.32 10.37 14.70
C ILE A 32 18.66 11.04 14.35
N ASN A 33 19.38 11.57 15.34
CA ASN A 33 20.62 12.33 15.17
C ASN A 33 20.51 13.48 14.16
N VAL A 34 19.36 14.19 14.16
CA VAL A 34 19.14 15.38 13.32
C VAL A 34 19.14 16.62 14.21
N ASN A 35 19.84 17.66 13.75
CA ASN A 35 19.89 18.94 14.45
C ASN A 35 18.47 19.50 14.67
N ARG A 36 18.13 19.86 15.91
CA ARG A 36 16.79 20.35 16.29
C ARG A 36 16.37 21.61 15.55
N GLN A 37 17.28 22.55 15.31
CA GLN A 37 16.97 23.77 14.55
C GLN A 37 16.63 23.43 13.09
N GLN A 38 17.39 22.50 12.50
CA GLN A 38 17.10 21.96 11.17
C GLN A 38 15.73 21.28 11.13
N PHE A 39 15.45 20.45 12.13
CA PHE A 39 14.19 19.71 12.21
C PHE A 39 12.98 20.62 12.40
N ASN A 40 13.11 21.69 13.18
CA ASN A 40 12.07 22.70 13.33
C ASN A 40 11.74 23.42 12.01
N LYS A 41 12.73 23.62 11.13
CA LYS A 41 12.50 24.15 9.77
C LYS A 41 11.69 23.18 8.88
N TYR A 42 11.80 21.87 9.13
CA TYR A 42 10.97 20.86 8.46
C TYR A 42 9.54 20.89 9.02
N LEU A 43 9.40 20.97 10.34
CA LEU A 43 8.10 21.08 11.00
C LEU A 43 7.37 22.37 10.63
N SER A 44 8.05 23.45 10.25
CA SER A 44 7.39 24.68 9.77
C SER A 44 7.05 24.66 8.28
N GLY A 45 7.55 23.68 7.52
CA GLY A 45 7.43 23.63 6.06
C GLY A 45 8.35 24.62 5.33
N ALA A 46 9.23 25.33 6.05
CA ALA A 46 10.18 26.27 5.44
C ALA A 46 11.22 25.56 4.56
N HIS A 47 11.56 24.31 4.89
CA HIS A 47 12.48 23.49 4.12
C HIS A 47 12.00 22.04 4.03
N ILE A 48 12.23 21.42 2.87
CA ILE A 48 12.09 19.98 2.70
C ILE A 48 13.42 19.32 3.15
N PRO A 49 13.39 18.22 3.93
CA PRO A 49 14.60 17.51 4.31
C PRO A 49 15.33 16.95 3.08
N SER A 50 16.66 16.82 3.19
CA SER A 50 17.45 16.14 2.16
C SER A 50 16.97 14.68 2.01
N PRO A 51 17.21 14.01 0.88
CA PRO A 51 16.86 12.60 0.69
C PRO A 51 17.41 11.68 1.80
N ALA A 52 18.62 11.96 2.30
CA ALA A 52 19.21 11.27 3.44
C ALA A 52 18.40 11.47 4.72
N ASN A 53 18.05 12.72 5.05
CA ASN A 53 17.24 13.03 6.22
C ASN A 53 15.81 12.49 6.11
N LEU A 54 15.18 12.54 4.93
CA LEU A 54 13.88 11.92 4.68
C LEU A 54 13.92 10.42 4.97
N ARG A 55 14.98 9.72 4.53
CA ARG A 55 15.14 8.29 4.80
C ARG A 55 15.32 8.02 6.29
N ILE A 56 16.13 8.80 7.00
CA ILE A 56 16.31 8.67 8.45
C ILE A 56 14.99 8.88 9.19
N ILE A 57 14.25 9.93 8.84
CA ILE A 57 12.97 10.29 9.44
C ILE A 57 11.93 9.19 9.17
N ALA A 58 11.76 8.80 7.90
CA ALA A 58 10.85 7.74 7.49
C ALA A 58 11.17 6.42 8.23
N ASN A 59 12.46 6.05 8.32
CA ASN A 59 12.91 4.87 9.03
C ASN A 59 12.60 4.90 10.53
N TYR A 60 12.81 6.04 11.18
CA TYR A 60 12.55 6.19 12.62
C TYR A 60 11.08 5.99 12.94
N PHE A 61 10.20 6.54 12.10
CA PHE A 61 8.76 6.38 12.22
C PHE A 61 8.23 5.10 11.55
N GLY A 62 9.09 4.28 10.95
CA GLY A 62 8.73 3.02 10.26
C GLY A 62 7.82 3.19 9.03
N LEU A 63 7.88 4.34 8.36
CA LEU A 63 7.10 4.70 7.17
C LEU A 63 7.98 4.68 5.90
N SER A 64 7.34 4.67 4.73
CA SER A 64 8.03 4.97 3.47
C SER A 64 8.01 6.47 3.18
N ILE A 65 9.00 6.96 2.42
CA ILE A 65 9.13 8.39 2.12
C ILE A 65 7.85 8.96 1.45
N PRO A 66 7.21 8.31 0.46
CA PRO A 66 5.99 8.84 -0.14
C PRO A 66 4.84 9.04 0.85
N ILE A 67 4.76 8.22 1.91
CA ILE A 67 3.72 8.35 2.94
C ILE A 67 3.87 9.69 3.67
N LEU A 68 5.10 10.15 3.92
CA LEU A 68 5.35 11.43 4.58
C LEU A 68 4.77 12.63 3.82
N PHE A 69 4.54 12.50 2.51
CA PHE A 69 3.99 13.56 1.65
C PHE A 69 2.50 13.36 1.33
N THR A 70 1.84 12.38 1.96
CA THR A 70 0.41 12.14 1.77
C THR A 70 -0.43 13.28 2.36
N ASN A 71 -1.68 13.44 1.93
CA ASN A 71 -2.58 14.44 2.49
C ASN A 71 -2.66 14.31 4.02
N PRO A 72 -2.61 15.40 4.82
CA PRO A 72 -2.63 15.33 6.28
C PRO A 72 -3.81 14.58 6.91
N ASP A 73 -4.99 14.65 6.29
CA ASP A 73 -6.17 13.95 6.80
C ASP A 73 -6.07 12.44 6.55
N GLU A 74 -5.64 12.04 5.35
CA GLU A 74 -5.31 10.64 5.01
C GLU A 74 -4.15 10.11 5.88
N PHE A 75 -3.17 10.95 6.16
CA PHE A 75 -2.00 10.58 6.96
C PHE A 75 -2.35 10.36 8.43
N ARG A 76 -3.20 11.22 9.02
CA ARG A 76 -3.67 11.05 10.40
C ARG A 76 -4.39 9.73 10.54
N ALA A 77 -5.31 9.47 9.63
CA ALA A 77 -6.10 8.26 9.60
C ALA A 77 -5.22 6.97 9.50
N LEU A 78 -4.07 7.07 8.83
CA LEU A 78 -3.08 5.98 8.72
C LEU A 78 -2.31 5.73 10.02
N VAL A 79 -2.01 6.79 10.76
CA VAL A 79 -1.21 6.75 12.00
C VAL A 79 -2.09 6.61 13.25
N ASP A 80 -3.38 6.95 13.16
CA ASP A 80 -4.40 6.80 14.19
C ASP A 80 -4.95 5.38 14.31
N GLY A 81 -4.82 4.57 13.26
CA GLY A 81 -5.05 3.14 13.37
C GLY A 81 -4.13 2.50 14.41
N ASN A 82 -4.72 1.82 15.41
CA ASN A 82 -4.03 0.94 16.38
C ASN A 82 -3.06 -0.08 15.74
N PHE A 83 -3.14 -0.29 14.42
CA PHE A 83 -2.35 -1.22 13.65
C PHE A 83 -0.85 -0.91 13.65
N PHE A 84 -0.44 0.36 13.55
CA PHE A 84 0.99 0.70 13.49
C PHE A 84 1.70 0.40 14.83
N HIS A 85 1.02 0.65 15.94
CA HIS A 85 1.51 0.34 17.28
C HIS A 85 1.53 -1.17 17.55
N ALA A 86 0.48 -1.89 17.12
CA ALA A 86 0.42 -3.35 17.19
C ALA A 86 1.57 -3.99 16.40
N MET A 87 1.83 -3.54 15.16
CA MET A 87 2.93 -4.06 14.34
C MET A 87 4.32 -3.70 14.90
N ALA A 88 4.49 -2.50 15.47
CA ALA A 88 5.73 -2.13 16.15
C ALA A 88 6.01 -3.02 17.36
N THR A 89 4.97 -3.40 18.10
CA THR A 89 5.05 -4.32 19.24
C THR A 89 5.34 -5.75 18.77
N VAL A 90 4.61 -6.25 17.77
CA VAL A 90 4.82 -7.59 17.17
C VAL A 90 6.23 -7.73 16.62
N ARG A 91 6.80 -6.68 16.00
CA ARG A 91 8.19 -6.67 15.52
C ARG A 91 9.24 -6.91 16.61
N GLN A 92 8.94 -6.57 17.86
CA GLN A 92 9.86 -6.79 18.98
C GLN A 92 9.74 -8.19 19.58
N LEU A 93 8.77 -9.00 19.14
CA LEU A 93 8.62 -10.38 19.62
C LEU A 93 9.74 -11.26 19.02
N PRO A 94 10.48 -12.03 19.86
CA PRO A 94 11.58 -12.87 19.42
C PRO A 94 11.19 -13.88 18.33
N GLU A 95 9.99 -14.44 18.41
CA GLU A 95 9.45 -15.43 17.48
C GLU A 95 9.21 -14.82 16.10
N PHE A 96 8.64 -13.61 16.07
CA PHE A 96 8.43 -12.87 14.82
C PHE A 96 9.77 -12.46 14.21
N SER A 97 10.71 -11.98 15.03
CA SER A 97 12.06 -11.66 14.59
C SER A 97 12.77 -12.89 14.01
N ARG A 98 12.61 -14.07 14.60
CA ARG A 98 13.16 -15.34 14.11
C ARG A 98 12.52 -15.79 12.80
N PHE A 99 11.19 -15.73 12.71
CA PHE A 99 10.45 -16.02 11.48
C PHE A 99 10.92 -15.12 10.33
N VAL A 100 10.96 -13.81 10.58
CA VAL A 100 11.44 -12.80 9.63
C VAL A 100 12.91 -13.05 9.25
N SER A 101 13.79 -13.35 10.21
CA SER A 101 15.21 -13.62 9.93
C SER A 101 15.39 -14.84 9.05
N ASN A 102 14.63 -15.92 9.28
CA ASN A 102 14.66 -17.10 8.43
C ASN A 102 14.20 -16.78 7.01
N MET A 103 13.16 -15.94 6.86
CA MET A 103 12.76 -15.46 5.54
C MET A 103 13.86 -14.61 4.89
N ILE A 104 14.52 -13.70 5.60
CA ILE A 104 15.57 -12.83 5.03
C ILE A 104 16.79 -13.65 4.57
N VAL A 105 17.19 -14.69 5.32
CA VAL A 105 18.36 -15.53 5.00
C VAL A 105 18.13 -16.38 3.74
N GLU A 106 16.91 -16.83 3.46
CA GLU A 106 16.57 -17.52 2.20
C GLU A 106 16.47 -16.57 0.99
N ASN A 107 16.39 -15.25 1.21
CA ASN A 107 15.92 -14.26 0.24
C ASN A 107 16.99 -13.33 -0.36
N ASN A 108 18.28 -13.56 -0.12
CA ASN A 108 19.31 -12.57 -0.46
C ASN A 108 19.55 -12.34 -1.96
N ASP A 109 19.05 -13.20 -2.87
CA ASP A 109 19.26 -13.03 -4.33
C ASP A 109 18.03 -13.27 -5.25
N ALA A 110 16.82 -13.59 -4.74
CA ALA A 110 15.82 -14.27 -5.58
C ALA A 110 14.46 -13.58 -5.85
N HIS A 111 14.19 -12.36 -5.37
CA HIS A 111 12.85 -11.74 -5.48
C HIS A 111 12.80 -10.30 -6.03
N ASP A 112 13.88 -9.82 -6.65
CA ASP A 112 13.82 -8.52 -7.33
C ASP A 112 12.97 -8.57 -8.61
N ASP A 113 12.64 -9.77 -9.10
CA ASP A 113 11.75 -10.01 -10.23
C ASP A 113 10.29 -9.61 -9.93
N ILE A 114 9.86 -9.60 -8.66
CA ILE A 114 8.52 -9.16 -8.25
C ILE A 114 8.46 -7.70 -7.82
N VAL A 115 9.58 -6.98 -7.72
CA VAL A 115 9.58 -5.58 -7.33
C VAL A 115 9.13 -4.71 -8.50
N GLY A 116 8.17 -3.82 -8.24
CA GLY A 116 7.67 -2.87 -9.22
C GLY A 116 6.18 -2.57 -9.10
N VAL A 117 5.63 -2.07 -10.20
CA VAL A 117 4.26 -1.63 -10.34
C VAL A 117 3.44 -2.66 -11.09
N TYR A 118 2.21 -2.86 -10.64
CA TYR A 118 1.23 -3.78 -11.18
C TYR A 118 -0.10 -3.06 -11.36
N ASP A 119 -0.82 -3.37 -12.45
CA ASP A 119 -2.26 -3.21 -12.46
C ASP A 119 -2.87 -4.42 -11.72
N ARG A 120 -3.69 -4.17 -10.71
CA ARG A 120 -4.40 -5.18 -9.91
C ARG A 120 -5.87 -5.22 -10.34
N TYR A 121 -6.33 -6.39 -10.77
CA TYR A 121 -7.70 -6.60 -11.22
C TYR A 121 -8.43 -7.53 -10.27
N GLN A 122 -9.65 -7.14 -9.88
CA GLN A 122 -10.57 -7.95 -9.08
C GLN A 122 -12.02 -7.55 -9.38
N PHE A 123 -13.00 -8.37 -9.03
CA PHE A 123 -14.38 -7.91 -9.03
C PHE A 123 -14.62 -6.87 -7.93
N SER A 124 -15.33 -5.81 -8.29
CA SER A 124 -15.65 -4.70 -7.39
C SER A 124 -16.67 -5.13 -6.34
N SER A 125 -16.36 -4.84 -5.07
CA SER A 125 -17.28 -5.03 -3.95
C SER A 125 -18.37 -3.96 -3.90
N ILE A 126 -18.11 -2.77 -4.46
CA ILE A 126 -19.03 -1.63 -4.47
C ILE A 126 -19.93 -1.65 -5.71
N TYR A 127 -19.38 -1.98 -6.88
CA TYR A 127 -20.08 -2.02 -8.16
C TYR A 127 -20.21 -3.47 -8.64
N LYS A 128 -21.26 -4.16 -8.20
CA LYS A 128 -21.46 -5.60 -8.47
C LYS A 128 -21.40 -5.89 -9.98
N GLY A 129 -20.62 -6.90 -10.36
CA GLY A 129 -20.44 -7.33 -11.75
C GLY A 129 -19.37 -6.56 -12.55
N PHE A 130 -18.82 -5.47 -12.00
CA PHE A 130 -17.75 -4.71 -12.63
C PHE A 130 -16.38 -5.17 -12.14
N VAL A 131 -15.37 -5.03 -13.00
CA VAL A 131 -13.96 -5.29 -12.67
C VAL A 131 -13.32 -3.99 -12.21
N LEU A 132 -12.76 -3.99 -11.01
CA LEU A 132 -11.94 -2.89 -10.49
C LEU A 132 -10.51 -3.05 -10.99
N ARG A 133 -9.94 -1.97 -11.55
CA ARG A 133 -8.50 -1.81 -11.75
C ARG A 133 -7.93 -0.89 -10.69
N SER A 134 -7.01 -1.42 -9.88
CA SER A 134 -6.24 -0.68 -8.88
C SER A 134 -4.74 -0.69 -9.23
N ALA A 135 -3.99 0.29 -8.70
CA ALA A 135 -2.55 0.35 -8.88
C ALA A 135 -1.86 -0.26 -7.66
N PHE A 136 -1.10 -1.33 -7.84
CA PHE A 136 -0.42 -2.07 -6.79
C PHE A 136 1.09 -1.97 -6.96
N CYS A 137 1.83 -1.76 -5.88
CA CYS A 137 3.29 -1.63 -5.95
C CYS A 137 3.96 -2.45 -4.86
N ILE A 138 4.88 -3.32 -5.26
CA ILE A 138 5.79 -4.06 -4.37
C ILE A 138 7.12 -3.33 -4.40
N TYR A 139 7.68 -3.06 -3.22
CA TYR A 139 8.96 -2.39 -3.07
C TYR A 139 9.75 -2.96 -1.90
N ARG A 140 11.08 -2.89 -2.02
CA ARG A 140 11.97 -3.28 -0.94
C ARG A 140 12.22 -2.10 -0.01
N ASN A 141 12.01 -2.32 1.29
CA ASN A 141 12.35 -1.37 2.35
C ASN A 141 13.26 -2.06 3.37
N LYS A 142 14.57 -1.77 3.26
CA LYS A 142 15.63 -2.49 3.97
C LYS A 142 15.54 -3.99 3.68
N GLU A 143 15.32 -4.80 4.70
CA GLU A 143 15.25 -6.26 4.63
C GLU A 143 13.85 -6.77 4.29
N PHE A 144 12.83 -5.90 4.26
CA PHE A 144 11.45 -6.29 4.07
C PHE A 144 10.95 -5.97 2.66
N LEU A 145 10.17 -6.88 2.10
CA LEU A 145 9.29 -6.57 0.98
C LEU A 145 7.98 -6.02 1.53
N GLN A 146 7.57 -4.87 0.98
CA GLN A 146 6.35 -4.20 1.34
C GLN A 146 5.54 -3.92 0.10
N HIS A 147 4.25 -3.68 0.28
CA HIS A 147 3.41 -3.19 -0.79
C HIS A 147 2.51 -2.06 -0.32
N TYR A 148 2.00 -1.34 -1.32
CA TYR A 148 0.87 -0.45 -1.17
C TYR A 148 0.05 -0.46 -2.44
N TYR A 149 -1.24 -0.19 -2.34
CA TYR A 149 -2.08 -0.03 -3.52
C TYR A 149 -3.14 1.04 -3.34
N VAL A 150 -3.61 1.55 -4.47
CA VAL A 150 -4.62 2.61 -4.54
C VAL A 150 -5.78 2.12 -5.38
N GLU A 151 -7.00 2.29 -4.87
CA GLU A 151 -8.25 2.05 -5.57
C GLU A 151 -8.98 3.38 -5.78
N ARG A 152 -9.65 3.52 -6.92
CA ARG A 152 -10.47 4.68 -7.24
C ARG A 152 -11.82 4.24 -7.75
N PHE A 153 -12.86 4.81 -7.20
CA PHE A 153 -14.24 4.54 -7.59
C PHE A 153 -14.87 5.82 -8.12
N PRO A 154 -15.51 5.76 -9.30
CA PRO A 154 -16.23 6.90 -9.85
C PRO A 154 -17.46 7.22 -8.99
N SER A 155 -18.03 8.41 -9.14
CA SER A 155 -19.31 8.73 -8.51
C SER A 155 -20.47 8.04 -9.23
N TYR A 156 -21.50 7.67 -8.47
CA TYR A 156 -22.76 7.20 -9.07
C TYR A 156 -23.45 8.31 -9.89
N ASP A 157 -23.38 9.57 -9.43
CA ASP A 157 -24.06 10.70 -10.06
C ASP A 157 -23.28 11.30 -11.24
N ASP A 158 -21.95 11.25 -11.17
CA ASP A 158 -21.05 11.73 -12.24
C ASP A 158 -19.85 10.79 -12.39
N PRO A 159 -19.90 9.85 -13.35
CA PRO A 159 -18.82 8.88 -13.56
C PRO A 159 -17.45 9.50 -13.92
N ARG A 160 -17.40 10.80 -14.25
CA ARG A 160 -16.15 11.53 -14.52
C ARG A 160 -15.44 11.98 -13.24
N LYS A 161 -16.14 11.97 -12.11
CA LYS A 161 -15.59 12.34 -10.80
C LYS A 161 -15.24 11.08 -10.04
N THR A 162 -14.09 11.09 -9.39
CA THR A 162 -13.73 10.08 -8.38
C THR A 162 -14.41 10.43 -7.07
N GLU A 163 -15.26 9.55 -6.55
CA GLU A 163 -15.97 9.75 -5.28
C GLU A 163 -15.20 9.13 -4.12
N TYR A 164 -14.70 7.90 -4.31
CA TYR A 164 -13.94 7.20 -3.28
C TYR A 164 -12.53 6.87 -3.74
N VAL A 165 -11.57 7.11 -2.84
CA VAL A 165 -10.17 6.72 -3.00
C VAL A 165 -9.77 5.95 -1.76
N PHE A 166 -9.33 4.70 -1.94
CA PHE A 166 -8.84 3.87 -0.85
C PHE A 166 -7.35 3.59 -1.07
N LYS A 167 -6.60 3.58 0.03
CA LYS A 167 -5.16 3.34 -0.02
C LYS A 167 -4.78 2.33 1.05
N TYR A 168 -4.08 1.30 0.63
CA TYR A 168 -3.75 0.16 1.47
C TYR A 168 -2.24 0.03 1.59
N TYR A 169 -1.79 -0.49 2.73
CA TYR A 169 -0.37 -0.66 3.04
C TYR A 169 -0.13 -2.00 3.70
N GLY A 170 0.95 -2.68 3.32
CA GLY A 170 1.21 -4.00 3.85
C GLY A 170 2.59 -4.55 3.62
N PHE A 171 2.72 -5.83 3.98
CA PHE A 171 3.92 -6.63 3.84
C PHE A 171 3.72 -7.75 2.84
N CYS A 172 4.83 -8.12 2.20
CA CYS A 172 4.94 -9.19 1.24
C CYS A 172 5.88 -10.26 1.80
N PHE A 173 5.45 -11.52 1.75
CA PHE A 173 6.17 -12.68 2.27
C PHE A 173 6.27 -13.72 1.15
N PRO A 174 7.38 -13.73 0.39
CA PRO A 174 7.64 -14.79 -0.58
C PRO A 174 7.94 -16.11 0.14
N VAL A 175 7.21 -17.18 -0.18
CA VAL A 175 7.41 -18.53 0.36
C VAL A 175 7.14 -19.54 -0.76
N ALA A 176 8.13 -20.36 -1.13
CA ALA A 176 7.99 -21.47 -2.08
C ALA A 176 7.23 -21.12 -3.40
N ASP A 177 7.74 -20.15 -4.17
CA ASP A 177 7.14 -19.63 -5.42
C ASP A 177 5.73 -19.03 -5.24
N ARG A 178 5.36 -18.63 -4.02
CA ARG A 178 4.12 -17.90 -3.72
C ARG A 178 4.43 -16.60 -3.02
N LEU A 179 3.65 -15.58 -3.32
CA LEU A 179 3.68 -14.30 -2.63
C LEU A 179 2.48 -14.22 -1.70
N PHE A 180 2.73 -14.22 -0.39
CA PHE A 180 1.71 -13.94 0.61
C PHE A 180 1.73 -12.44 0.93
N THR A 181 0.56 -11.83 1.08
CA THR A 181 0.44 -10.42 1.45
C THR A 181 -0.49 -10.24 2.64
N ALA A 182 -0.20 -9.26 3.48
CA ALA A 182 -1.09 -8.81 4.54
C ALA A 182 -1.10 -7.27 4.55
N ASP A 183 -2.28 -6.66 4.45
CA ASP A 183 -2.44 -5.21 4.37
C ASP A 183 -3.70 -4.69 5.05
N PHE A 184 -3.69 -3.40 5.34
CA PHE A 184 -4.79 -2.68 5.97
C PHE A 184 -5.11 -1.40 5.20
N GLU A 185 -6.37 -0.96 5.31
CA GLU A 185 -6.82 0.31 4.73
C GLU A 185 -6.33 1.48 5.59
N GLY A 186 -5.76 2.49 4.94
CA GLY A 186 -4.99 3.55 5.55
C GLY A 186 -5.80 4.67 6.19
N ILE A 187 -7.13 4.71 6.10
CA ILE A 187 -7.95 5.75 6.72
C ILE A 187 -8.69 5.20 7.94
N GLN A 188 -9.45 4.13 7.72
CA GLN A 188 -10.32 3.57 8.73
C GLN A 188 -9.58 2.57 9.61
N SER A 189 -8.47 1.97 9.16
CA SER A 189 -7.66 0.99 9.89
C SER A 189 -8.47 -0.16 10.52
N ASN A 190 -9.67 -0.40 10.01
CA ASN A 190 -10.64 -1.35 10.54
C ASN A 190 -10.72 -2.61 9.68
N GLU A 191 -9.87 -2.74 8.65
CA GLU A 191 -9.89 -3.84 7.70
C GLU A 191 -8.48 -4.39 7.52
N LEU A 192 -8.37 -5.72 7.60
CA LEU A 192 -7.18 -6.48 7.33
C LEU A 192 -7.49 -7.43 6.17
N THR A 193 -6.66 -7.37 5.14
CA THR A 193 -6.77 -8.17 3.93
C THR A 193 -5.53 -9.04 3.80
N PHE A 194 -5.73 -10.28 3.39
CA PHE A 194 -4.69 -11.24 3.11
C PHE A 194 -4.76 -11.68 1.66
N GLY A 195 -3.61 -11.77 1.00
CA GLY A 195 -3.49 -12.24 -0.38
C GLY A 195 -2.52 -13.41 -0.50
N VAL A 196 -2.79 -14.30 -1.45
CA VAL A 196 -1.86 -15.37 -1.83
C VAL A 196 -1.81 -15.43 -3.34
N TYR A 197 -0.64 -15.17 -3.91
CA TYR A 197 -0.43 -15.09 -5.36
C TYR A 197 0.63 -16.09 -5.82
N ALA A 198 0.42 -16.70 -6.99
CA ALA A 198 1.37 -17.57 -7.65
C ALA A 198 1.95 -16.88 -8.90
N GLN A 199 3.28 -16.96 -9.06
CA GLN A 199 3.93 -16.55 -10.30
C GLN A 199 3.67 -17.56 -11.42
N VAL A 200 3.40 -17.07 -12.64
CA VAL A 200 3.16 -17.93 -13.80
C VAL A 200 4.47 -18.37 -14.43
N LYS A 201 4.90 -19.63 -14.24
CA LYS A 201 6.21 -20.13 -14.73
C LYS A 201 6.46 -19.99 -16.24
N ARG A 202 5.42 -19.94 -17.08
CA ARG A 202 5.55 -19.75 -18.54
C ARG A 202 5.74 -18.29 -18.99
N ASN A 203 5.41 -17.31 -18.14
CA ASN A 203 5.54 -15.88 -18.42
C ASN A 203 5.67 -15.09 -17.11
N SER A 204 6.67 -15.45 -16.31
CA SER A 204 6.79 -15.07 -14.90
C SER A 204 6.89 -13.57 -14.65
N LYS A 205 7.19 -12.79 -15.69
CA LYS A 205 7.32 -11.32 -15.61
C LYS A 205 6.05 -10.55 -15.97
N LYS A 206 4.97 -11.18 -16.42
CA LYS A 206 3.74 -10.45 -16.79
C LYS A 206 2.61 -10.58 -15.79
N PHE A 207 2.35 -11.77 -15.25
CA PHE A 207 1.20 -11.98 -14.37
C PHE A 207 1.52 -12.78 -13.12
N MET A 208 0.91 -12.37 -12.01
CA MET A 208 0.67 -13.23 -10.85
C MET A 208 -0.83 -13.37 -10.63
N PHE A 209 -1.26 -14.57 -10.28
CA PHE A 209 -2.67 -14.88 -10.06
C PHE A 209 -2.87 -15.44 -8.67
N GLY A 210 -3.95 -15.02 -8.01
CA GLY A 210 -4.16 -15.38 -6.63
C GLY A 210 -5.56 -15.14 -6.14
N ILE A 211 -5.71 -15.23 -4.82
CA ILE A 211 -6.92 -14.83 -4.11
C ILE A 211 -6.56 -13.75 -3.10
N SER A 212 -7.53 -12.90 -2.82
CA SER A 212 -7.48 -11.92 -1.74
C SER A 212 -8.72 -12.12 -0.89
N SER A 213 -8.54 -12.14 0.43
CA SER A 213 -9.61 -12.33 1.40
C SER A 213 -9.52 -11.25 2.47
N GLY A 214 -10.66 -10.75 2.92
CA GLY A 214 -10.71 -9.70 3.92
C GLY A 214 -12.13 -9.48 4.40
N ILE A 215 -12.35 -8.35 5.07
CA ILE A 215 -13.68 -7.86 5.43
C ILE A 215 -14.03 -6.77 4.43
N ALA A 216 -15.19 -6.85 3.79
CA ALA A 216 -15.60 -5.85 2.83
C ALA A 216 -16.02 -4.56 3.56
N ALA A 217 -15.60 -3.40 3.03
CA ALA A 217 -16.04 -2.05 3.43
C ALA A 217 -17.50 -1.75 3.05
N THR A 218 -18.41 -2.68 3.36
CA THR A 218 -19.85 -2.53 3.18
C THR A 218 -20.51 -2.39 4.55
N VAL A 219 -21.75 -1.89 4.58
CA VAL A 219 -22.54 -1.72 5.81
C VAL A 219 -22.61 -3.01 6.63
N PHE A 220 -22.55 -4.17 5.96
CA PHE A 220 -22.64 -5.49 6.60
C PHE A 220 -21.29 -6.09 7.01
N ARG A 221 -20.15 -5.48 6.64
CA ARG A 221 -18.79 -5.96 6.97
C ARG A 221 -18.61 -7.47 6.79
N GLN A 222 -19.17 -8.02 5.70
CA GLN A 222 -19.11 -9.45 5.44
C GLN A 222 -17.67 -9.86 5.07
N PRO A 223 -17.17 -11.00 5.59
CA PRO A 223 -15.98 -11.63 5.06
C PRO A 223 -16.17 -11.95 3.59
N TYR A 224 -15.15 -11.67 2.78
CA TYR A 224 -15.13 -12.02 1.37
C TYR A 224 -13.82 -12.69 0.99
N SER A 225 -13.88 -13.49 -0.07
CA SER A 225 -12.70 -13.92 -0.83
C SER A 225 -12.96 -13.72 -2.31
N THR A 226 -11.99 -13.15 -3.03
CA THR A 226 -12.09 -12.86 -4.46
C THR A 226 -10.81 -13.23 -5.19
N LYS A 227 -10.94 -13.63 -6.45
CA LYS A 227 -9.80 -13.82 -7.35
C LYS A 227 -9.17 -12.48 -7.68
N VAL A 228 -7.85 -12.47 -7.76
CA VAL A 228 -7.07 -11.27 -8.08
C VAL A 228 -5.99 -11.61 -9.11
N ALA A 229 -5.89 -10.76 -10.13
CA ALA A 229 -4.82 -10.80 -11.13
C ALA A 229 -3.91 -9.57 -10.99
N LEU A 230 -2.60 -9.78 -10.91
CA LEU A 230 -1.59 -8.73 -10.88
C LEU A 230 -0.85 -8.73 -12.22
N HIS A 231 -0.95 -7.64 -12.99
CA HIS A 231 -0.28 -7.46 -14.28
C HIS A 231 0.91 -6.52 -14.11
N TYR A 232 2.13 -7.03 -14.25
CA TYR A 232 3.34 -6.23 -14.12
C TYR A 232 3.44 -5.15 -15.21
N ARG A 233 3.74 -3.92 -14.80
CA ARG A 233 3.85 -2.74 -15.68
C ARG A 233 5.26 -2.20 -15.79
N GLY A 234 6.08 -2.39 -14.76
CA GLY A 234 7.47 -1.97 -14.79
C GLY A 234 8.07 -1.75 -13.41
N PRO A 235 9.36 -1.42 -13.35
CA PRO A 235 10.07 -1.21 -12.09
C PRO A 235 9.72 0.14 -11.45
N GLY A 236 10.06 0.26 -10.17
CA GLY A 236 9.93 1.51 -9.41
C GLY A 236 8.62 1.63 -8.64
N LEU A 237 8.31 2.86 -8.24
CA LEU A 237 7.14 3.20 -7.40
C LEU A 237 5.98 3.74 -8.24
N LEU A 238 4.78 3.77 -7.65
CA LEU A 238 3.60 4.40 -8.29
C LEU A 238 3.87 5.87 -8.64
N ARG A 239 3.45 6.26 -9.85
CA ARG A 239 3.51 7.61 -10.41
C ARG A 239 2.10 8.07 -10.77
N ARG A 240 1.95 9.37 -11.05
CA ARG A 240 0.64 9.96 -11.42
C ARG A 240 0.00 9.28 -12.63
N GLU A 241 0.80 8.83 -13.58
CA GLU A 241 0.32 8.11 -14.78
C GLU A 241 -0.38 6.79 -14.42
N HIS A 242 0.13 6.04 -13.44
CA HIS A 242 -0.48 4.78 -12.99
C HIS A 242 -1.82 4.97 -12.28
N LEU A 243 -2.09 6.18 -11.77
CA LEU A 243 -3.33 6.50 -11.05
C LEU A 243 -4.44 6.98 -11.99
N LYS A 244 -4.10 7.37 -13.21
CA LYS A 244 -5.04 8.01 -14.14
C LYS A 244 -6.14 7.07 -14.61
N ASP A 245 -5.79 5.80 -14.81
CA ASP A 245 -6.69 4.81 -15.43
C ASP A 245 -7.38 3.90 -14.38
N LEU A 246 -7.30 4.27 -13.10
CA LEU A 246 -7.91 3.48 -12.03
C LEU A 246 -9.40 3.79 -11.97
N THR A 247 -10.21 2.74 -12.12
CA THR A 247 -11.67 2.81 -12.11
C THR A 247 -12.26 1.41 -12.03
N VAL A 248 -13.58 1.35 -11.86
CA VAL A 248 -14.38 0.18 -12.21
C VAL A 248 -14.68 0.18 -13.72
N MET A 249 -14.71 -1.00 -14.31
CA MET A 249 -14.87 -1.23 -15.76
C MET A 249 -15.87 -2.36 -15.99
N ASP A 250 -16.61 -2.29 -17.09
CA ASP A 250 -17.41 -3.43 -17.52
C ASP A 250 -16.50 -4.62 -17.81
N ARG A 251 -16.97 -5.85 -17.56
CA ARG A 251 -16.16 -7.06 -17.80
C ARG A 251 -15.73 -7.22 -19.26
N ASN A 252 -16.47 -6.61 -20.20
CA ASN A 252 -16.17 -6.65 -21.63
C ASN A 252 -15.28 -5.49 -22.08
N ASP A 253 -14.81 -4.64 -21.16
CA ASP A 253 -13.92 -3.54 -21.48
C ASP A 253 -12.60 -4.07 -22.09
N PRO A 254 -12.23 -3.63 -23.30
CA PRO A 254 -11.08 -4.17 -24.02
C PRO A 254 -9.73 -3.80 -23.39
N SER A 255 -9.71 -2.86 -22.44
CA SER A 255 -8.50 -2.49 -21.69
C SER A 255 -8.12 -3.52 -20.62
N ILE A 256 -9.02 -4.45 -20.28
CA ILE A 256 -8.73 -5.53 -19.34
C ILE A 256 -7.96 -6.63 -20.09
N PRO A 257 -6.76 -7.03 -19.63
CA PRO A 257 -6.02 -8.11 -20.26
C PRO A 257 -6.81 -9.42 -20.27
N ARG A 258 -6.74 -10.15 -21.38
CA ARG A 258 -7.46 -11.43 -21.56
C ARG A 258 -7.10 -12.44 -20.47
N GLU A 259 -5.84 -12.51 -20.08
CA GLU A 259 -5.37 -13.42 -19.03
C GLU A 259 -5.96 -13.06 -17.65
N ALA A 260 -6.12 -11.76 -17.36
CA ALA A 260 -6.80 -11.31 -16.14
C ALA A 260 -8.27 -11.70 -16.18
N LEU A 261 -8.99 -11.41 -17.28
CA LEU A 261 -10.40 -11.80 -17.42
C LEU A 261 -10.61 -13.32 -17.31
N GLN A 262 -9.77 -14.10 -17.98
CA GLN A 262 -9.85 -15.56 -17.93
C GLN A 262 -9.66 -16.10 -16.51
N TYR A 263 -8.73 -15.52 -15.75
CA TYR A 263 -8.51 -15.93 -14.37
C TYR A 263 -9.66 -15.51 -13.46
N LEU A 264 -10.12 -14.26 -13.56
CA LEU A 264 -11.22 -13.74 -12.74
C LEU A 264 -12.54 -14.49 -12.97
N GLY A 265 -12.77 -15.01 -14.17
CA GLY A 265 -13.99 -15.73 -14.52
C GLY A 265 -15.20 -14.79 -14.59
N ASP A 266 -16.33 -15.23 -14.06
CA ASP A 266 -17.60 -14.48 -14.08
C ASP A 266 -17.93 -13.79 -12.75
N GLY A 267 -17.06 -13.93 -11.74
CA GLY A 267 -17.24 -13.35 -10.41
C GLY A 267 -18.17 -14.14 -9.50
N SER A 268 -18.74 -15.26 -9.96
CA SER A 268 -19.58 -16.16 -9.15
C SER A 268 -18.79 -16.89 -8.05
N ASP A 269 -17.47 -17.03 -8.24
CA ASP A 269 -16.55 -17.62 -7.26
C ASP A 269 -16.24 -16.69 -6.08
N MET A 270 -16.79 -15.48 -6.02
CA MET A 270 -16.63 -14.61 -4.86
C MET A 270 -17.41 -15.18 -3.69
N ILE A 271 -16.70 -15.78 -2.72
CA ILE A 271 -17.31 -16.32 -1.52
C ILE A 271 -17.65 -15.14 -0.60
N GLN A 272 -18.93 -14.84 -0.47
CA GLN A 272 -19.48 -13.94 0.54
C GLN A 272 -20.28 -14.78 1.54
N MET A 273 -19.97 -14.67 2.83
CA MET A 273 -20.79 -15.30 3.87
C MET A 273 -22.11 -14.51 3.96
N SER A 274 -23.23 -15.16 3.62
CA SER A 274 -24.59 -14.61 3.75
C SER A 274 -24.95 -14.32 5.20
#